data_AF-A0A2G6HUB0-F1
#
_entry.id   AF-A0A2G6HUB0-F1
#
_cell.length_a   1.000
_cell.length_b   1.000
_cell.length_c   1.000
_cell.angle_alpha   90.00
_cell.angle_beta   90.00
_cell.angle_gamma   90.00
#
_symmetry.space_group_name_H-M   'P 1'
#
loop_
_entity.id
_entity.type
_entity.pdbx_description
1 polymer ?
#
loop_
_entity_poly.entity_id
_entity_poly.type
_entity_poly.pdbx_seq_one_letter_code
_entity_poly.pdbx_strand_id
1 'polypeptide(L)'
;MKIVADTNTFLAVVLYEPERDSIIKLTVGHELIAPEVLPFEIGNALSALLKRKKMTTSEMLSAWSAIQKIPVDLRAVDIAKALEISSNFHIYAYDAYFLVCALFLHSPLLTLDKRMNQIAKVLGIQTMEVSK
;
A
#
# COMPACT_ATOMS: atom_id res chain seq x y z
N MET A 1 2.37 2.26 -17.15
CA MET A 1 1.64 1.09 -16.63
C MET A 1 0.98 1.43 -15.31
N LYS A 2 0.04 0.60 -14.86
CA LYS A 2 -0.64 0.74 -13.58
C LYS A 2 0.08 -0.08 -12.52
N ILE A 3 0.29 0.46 -11.33
CA ILE A 3 0.96 -0.20 -10.20
C ILE A 3 0.01 -0.19 -9.02
N VAL A 4 -0.21 -1.34 -8.39
CA VAL A 4 -0.91 -1.39 -7.11
C VAL A 4 0.08 -1.06 -6.01
N ALA A 5 -0.16 0.00 -5.27
CA ALA A 5 0.69 0.45 -4.18
C ALA A 5 -0.04 0.32 -2.84
N ASP A 6 0.61 -0.26 -1.83
CA ASP A 6 0.01 -0.50 -0.52
C ASP A 6 0.22 0.64 0.47
N THR A 7 -0.48 0.60 1.60
CA THR A 7 -0.45 1.65 2.62
C THR A 7 0.96 2.06 3.06
N ASN A 8 1.86 1.09 3.26
CA ASN A 8 3.20 1.40 3.76
C ASN A 8 4.05 2.16 2.73
N THR A 9 3.82 1.99 1.43
CA THR A 9 4.54 2.76 0.40
C THR A 9 4.19 4.25 0.43
N PHE A 10 2.91 4.58 0.62
CA PHE A 10 2.47 5.97 0.76
C PHE A 10 3.05 6.60 2.03
N LEU A 11 3.01 5.88 3.15
CA LEU A 11 3.56 6.35 4.42
C LEU A 11 5.06 6.58 4.33
N ALA A 12 5.81 5.64 3.75
CA ALA A 12 7.25 5.77 3.58
C ALA A 12 7.62 7.06 2.81
N VAL A 13 6.85 7.40 1.77
CA VAL A 13 7.07 8.62 0.98
C VAL A 13 6.78 9.89 1.79
N VAL A 14 5.64 9.96 2.49
CA VAL A 14 5.25 11.21 3.18
C VAL A 14 5.91 11.40 4.54
N LEU A 15 6.40 10.32 5.15
CA LEU A 15 7.13 10.35 6.43
C LEU A 15 8.64 10.38 6.23
N TYR A 16 9.12 10.52 4.99
CA TYR A 16 10.56 10.59 4.67
C TYR A 16 11.35 9.38 5.18
N GLU A 17 10.76 8.18 5.06
CA GLU A 17 11.47 6.95 5.37
C GLU A 17 12.58 6.68 4.35
N PRO A 18 13.62 5.88 4.70
CA PRO A 18 14.77 5.62 3.81
C PRO A 18 14.39 5.11 2.42
N GLU A 19 13.27 4.38 2.31
CA GLU A 19 12.75 3.80 1.08
C GLU A 19 12.12 4.83 0.11
N ARG A 20 11.88 6.07 0.56
CA ARG A 20 11.16 7.12 -0.17
C ARG A 20 11.67 7.34 -1.60
N ASP A 21 12.96 7.58 -1.77
CA ASP A 21 13.51 7.96 -3.08
C ASP A 21 13.46 6.79 -4.07
N SER A 22 13.65 5.57 -3.57
CA SER A 22 13.50 4.34 -4.35
C SER A 22 12.04 4.12 -4.77
N ILE A 23 11.08 4.34 -3.87
CA ILE A 23 9.63 4.28 -4.19
C ILE A 23 9.30 5.30 -5.28
N ILE A 24 9.68 6.57 -5.10
CA ILE A 24 9.43 7.63 -6.09
C ILE A 24 9.99 7.22 -7.45
N LYS A 25 11.25 6.77 -7.50
CA LYS A 25 11.90 6.34 -8.75
C LYS A 25 11.15 5.20 -9.44
N LEU A 26 10.63 4.23 -8.68
CA LEU A 26 9.84 3.12 -9.23
C LEU A 26 8.48 3.58 -9.77
N THR A 27 7.89 4.62 -9.19
CA THR A 27 6.54 5.09 -9.54
C THR A 27 6.50 6.22 -10.57
N VAL A 28 7.64 6.87 -10.87
CA VAL A 28 7.71 7.93 -11.90
C VAL A 28 7.26 7.39 -13.26
N GLY A 29 6.32 8.09 -13.90
CA GLY A 29 5.75 7.70 -15.20
C GLY A 29 4.70 6.60 -15.14
N HIS A 30 4.26 6.22 -13.93
CA HIS A 30 3.25 5.18 -13.71
C HIS A 30 1.99 5.74 -13.04
N GLU A 31 0.87 5.06 -13.24
CA GLU A 31 -0.39 5.36 -12.55
C GLU A 31 -0.49 4.47 -11.30
N LEU A 32 -0.74 5.08 -10.14
CA LEU A 32 -0.95 4.33 -8.91
C LEU A 32 -2.42 3.93 -8.79
N ILE A 33 -2.63 2.69 -8.34
CA ILE A 33 -3.94 2.14 -8.02
C ILE A 33 -3.90 1.55 -6.62
N ALA A 34 -5.02 1.60 -5.91
CA ALA A 34 -5.15 0.92 -4.63
C ALA A 34 -6.62 0.52 -4.37
N PRO A 35 -6.89 -0.42 -3.45
CA PRO A 35 -8.22 -0.63 -2.93
C PRO A 35 -8.80 0.64 -2.28
N GLU A 36 -10.13 0.81 -2.32
CA GLU A 36 -10.84 1.90 -1.62
C GLU A 36 -10.58 1.95 -0.10
N VAL A 37 -10.01 0.88 0.47
CA VAL A 37 -9.63 0.81 1.88
C VAL A 37 -8.38 1.64 2.22
N LEU A 38 -7.57 2.02 1.22
CA LEU A 38 -6.29 2.71 1.41
C LEU A 38 -6.40 3.97 2.33
N PRO A 39 -7.36 4.89 2.14
CA PRO A 39 -7.49 6.06 3.01
C PRO A 39 -7.74 5.70 4.49
N PHE A 40 -8.49 4.63 4.74
CA PHE A 40 -8.82 4.17 6.09
C PHE A 40 -7.61 3.55 6.78
N GLU A 41 -6.80 2.78 6.04
CA GLU A 41 -5.55 2.24 6.57
C GLU A 41 -4.50 3.31 6.83
N ILE A 42 -4.37 4.29 5.93
CA ILE A 42 -3.54 5.48 6.15
C ILE A 42 -3.98 6.21 7.43
N GLY A 43 -5.28 6.47 7.57
CA GLY A 43 -5.84 7.11 8.77
C GLY A 43 -5.54 6.33 10.05
N ASN A 44 -5.72 5.00 10.01
CA ASN A 44 -5.41 4.13 11.14
C ASN A 44 -3.90 4.17 11.48
N ALA A 45 -3.02 4.06 10.49
CA ALA A 45 -1.57 4.10 10.69
C ALA A 45 -1.10 5.43 11.29
N LEU A 46 -1.57 6.55 10.75
CA LEU A 46 -1.28 7.89 11.27
C LEU A 46 -1.78 8.05 12.72
N SER A 47 -3.01 7.60 13.01
CA SER A 47 -3.56 7.64 14.37
C SER A 47 -2.77 6.77 15.35
N ALA A 48 -2.23 5.63 14.89
CA ALA A 48 -1.42 4.75 15.70
C ALA A 48 -0.06 5.39 16.05
N LEU A 49 0.56 6.11 15.11
CA LEU A 49 1.79 6.86 15.36
C LEU A 49 1.57 7.97 16.40
N LEU A 50 0.47 8.71 16.29
CA LEU A 50 0.06 9.72 17.27
C LEU A 50 -0.16 9.10 18.66
N LYS A 51 -0.95 8.02 18.74
CA LYS A 51 -1.24 7.29 19.99
C LYS A 51 0.03 6.78 20.67
N ARG A 52 1.03 6.37 19.89
CA ARG A 52 2.35 5.91 20.36
C ARG A 52 3.32 7.06 20.68
N LYS A 53 2.88 8.33 20.59
CA LYS A 53 3.71 9.53 20.78
C LYS A 53 4.94 9.57 19.87
N LYS A 54 4.82 9.00 18.67
CA LYS A 54 5.85 9.02 17.62
C LYS A 54 5.65 10.15 16.60
N MET A 55 4.55 10.89 16.74
CA MET A 55 4.12 11.94 15.83
C MET A 55 3.22 12.92 16.60
N THR A 56 3.26 14.19 16.24
CA THR A 56 2.36 15.25 16.74
C THR A 56 1.13 15.41 15.85
N THR A 57 0.08 16.06 16.35
CA THR A 57 -1.12 16.34 15.54
C THR A 57 -0.81 17.17 14.29
N SER A 58 0.12 18.13 14.39
CA SER A 58 0.53 18.97 13.24
C SER A 58 1.23 18.14 12.16
N GLU A 59 2.16 17.27 12.54
CA GLU A 59 2.84 16.35 11.63
C GLU A 59 1.85 15.39 10.98
N MET A 60 0.89 14.86 11.75
CA MET A 60 -0.16 13.97 11.25
C MET A 60 -1.01 14.61 10.16
N LEU A 61 -1.50 15.84 10.41
CA LEU A 61 -2.31 16.59 9.44
C LEU A 61 -1.49 17.00 8.21
N SER A 62 -0.20 17.28 8.39
CA SER A 62 0.73 17.59 7.30
C SER A 62 0.98 16.36 6.42
N ALA A 63 1.21 15.19 7.03
CA ALA A 63 1.38 13.92 6.32
C ALA A 63 0.11 13.56 5.54
N TRP A 64 -1.07 13.68 6.17
CA TRP A 64 -2.34 13.48 5.48
C TRP A 64 -2.51 14.42 4.27
N SER A 65 -2.21 15.71 4.45
CA SER A 65 -2.28 16.70 3.36
C SER A 65 -1.30 16.41 2.23
N ALA A 66 -0.14 15.81 2.53
CA ALA A 66 0.81 15.37 1.52
C ALA A 66 0.29 14.14 0.74
N ILE A 67 -0.32 13.18 1.42
CA ILE A 67 -0.93 11.99 0.79
C ILE A 67 -2.02 12.40 -0.21
N GLN A 68 -2.86 13.39 0.12
CA GLN A 68 -3.91 13.86 -0.78
C GLN A 68 -3.38 14.47 -2.09
N LYS A 69 -2.09 14.78 -2.17
CA LYS A 69 -1.45 15.29 -3.40
C LYS A 69 -0.92 14.16 -4.29
N ILE A 70 -0.91 12.92 -3.82
CA ILE A 70 -0.45 11.76 -4.58
C ILE A 70 -1.66 11.22 -5.37
N PRO A 71 -1.66 11.30 -6.71
CA PRO A 71 -2.74 10.75 -7.52
C PRO A 71 -2.78 9.23 -7.38
N VAL A 72 -3.92 8.69 -6.97
CA VAL A 72 -4.18 7.25 -6.88
C VAL A 72 -5.62 6.96 -7.32
N ASP A 73 -5.78 5.99 -8.21
CA ASP A 73 -7.08 5.48 -8.64
C ASP A 73 -7.55 4.43 -7.62
N LEU A 74 -8.62 4.74 -6.88
CA LEU A 74 -9.17 3.83 -5.88
C LEU A 74 -10.17 2.86 -6.51
N ARG A 75 -10.03 1.57 -6.21
CA ARG A 75 -10.84 0.50 -6.80
C ARG A 75 -11.54 -0.33 -5.73
N ALA A 76 -12.80 -0.66 -5.98
CA ALA A 76 -13.51 -1.68 -5.21
C ALA A 76 -12.83 -3.04 -5.38
N VAL A 77 -12.85 -3.87 -4.33
CA VAL A 77 -12.25 -5.20 -4.32
C VAL A 77 -13.29 -6.26 -3.98
N ASP A 78 -13.12 -7.46 -4.53
CA ASP A 78 -13.93 -8.62 -4.16
C ASP A 78 -13.54 -9.11 -2.76
N ILE A 79 -14.39 -8.83 -1.79
CA ILE A 79 -14.19 -9.20 -0.39
C ILE A 79 -14.19 -10.73 -0.22
N ALA A 80 -15.04 -11.47 -0.95
CA ALA A 80 -15.07 -12.92 -0.84
C ALA A 80 -13.74 -13.52 -1.30
N LYS A 81 -13.19 -13.01 -2.41
CA LYS A 81 -11.86 -13.42 -2.86
C LYS A 81 -10.75 -13.02 -1.89
N ALA A 82 -10.85 -11.85 -1.27
CA ALA A 82 -9.88 -11.42 -0.25
C ALA A 82 -9.92 -12.33 0.97
N LEU A 83 -11.10 -12.76 1.42
CA LEU A 83 -11.26 -13.70 2.52
C LEU A 83 -10.66 -15.07 2.17
N GLU A 84 -10.88 -15.57 0.96
CA GLU A 84 -10.25 -16.81 0.46
C GLU A 84 -8.71 -16.72 0.52
N ILE A 85 -8.12 -15.65 -0.01
CA ILE A 85 -6.68 -15.42 0.04
C ILE A 85 -6.19 -15.30 1.49
N SER A 86 -6.89 -14.53 2.33
CA SER A 86 -6.53 -14.35 3.74
C SER A 86 -6.50 -15.66 4.52
N SER A 87 -7.46 -16.56 4.25
CA SER A 87 -7.55 -17.89 4.86
C SER A 87 -6.42 -18.79 4.38
N ASN A 88 -6.16 -18.81 3.07
CA ASN A 88 -5.14 -19.68 2.49
C ASN A 88 -3.71 -19.30 2.94
N PHE A 89 -3.42 -18.01 3.05
CA PHE A 89 -2.08 -17.50 3.36
C PHE A 89 -1.91 -17.02 4.81
N HIS A 90 -2.96 -17.12 5.62
CA HIS A 90 -2.99 -16.72 7.04
C HIS A 90 -2.55 -15.26 7.25
N ILE A 91 -3.06 -14.36 6.41
CA ILE A 91 -2.83 -12.90 6.46
C ILE A 91 -4.12 -12.17 6.83
N TYR A 92 -4.03 -10.88 7.15
CA TYR A 92 -5.22 -10.08 7.36
C TYR A 92 -5.90 -9.75 6.03
N ALA A 93 -7.22 -9.51 6.09
CA ALA A 93 -7.99 -9.13 4.91
C ALA A 93 -7.49 -7.83 4.28
N TYR A 94 -6.96 -6.89 5.08
CA TYR A 94 -6.36 -5.64 4.59
C TYR A 94 -5.24 -5.90 3.57
N ASP A 95 -4.25 -6.73 3.91
CA ASP A 95 -3.19 -7.14 2.98
C ASP A 95 -3.78 -7.87 1.76
N ALA A 96 -4.76 -8.74 1.99
CA ALA A 96 -5.42 -9.47 0.93
C ALA A 96 -6.16 -8.56 -0.07
N TYR A 97 -6.69 -7.40 0.36
CA TYR A 97 -7.34 -6.45 -0.54
C TYR A 97 -6.37 -5.92 -1.61
N PHE A 98 -5.12 -5.62 -1.25
CA PHE A 98 -4.11 -5.20 -2.23
C PHE A 98 -3.73 -6.32 -3.18
N LEU A 99 -3.59 -7.56 -2.68
CA LEU A 99 -3.31 -8.73 -3.51
C LEU A 99 -4.45 -9.00 -4.51
N VAL A 100 -5.71 -8.93 -4.06
CA VAL A 100 -6.89 -9.04 -4.93
C VAL A 100 -6.88 -7.94 -5.99
N CYS A 101 -6.65 -6.69 -5.60
CA CYS A 101 -6.59 -5.55 -6.51
C CYS A 101 -5.53 -5.76 -7.61
N ALA A 102 -4.31 -6.15 -7.22
CA ALA A 102 -3.22 -6.40 -8.15
C ALA A 102 -3.52 -7.58 -9.10
N LEU A 103 -4.09 -8.66 -8.56
CA LEU A 103 -4.47 -9.85 -9.32
C LEU A 103 -5.54 -9.54 -10.38
N PHE A 104 -6.63 -8.87 -10.01
CA PHE A 104 -7.74 -8.56 -10.92
C PHE A 104 -7.38 -7.54 -11.99
N LEU A 105 -6.47 -6.60 -11.68
CA LEU A 105 -6.04 -5.56 -12.62
C LEU A 105 -4.80 -5.96 -13.42
N HIS A 106 -4.29 -7.19 -13.25
CA HIS A 106 -3.04 -7.66 -13.86
C HIS A 106 -1.89 -6.66 -13.72
N SER A 107 -1.82 -6.01 -12.56
CA SER A 107 -0.91 -4.91 -12.29
C SER A 107 0.14 -5.35 -11.26
N PRO A 108 1.41 -4.94 -11.40
CA PRO A 108 2.42 -5.23 -10.40
C PRO A 108 2.07 -4.63 -9.03
N LEU A 109 2.48 -5.33 -7.98
CA LEU A 109 2.38 -4.88 -6.60
C LEU A 109 3.68 -4.23 -6.16
N LEU A 110 3.59 -3.02 -5.60
CA LEU A 110 4.64 -2.32 -4.89
C LEU A 110 4.29 -2.32 -3.40
N THR A 111 5.12 -2.95 -2.58
CA THR A 111 4.94 -3.04 -1.13
C THR A 111 6.29 -3.21 -0.42
N LEU A 112 6.41 -2.63 0.77
CA LEU A 112 7.54 -2.86 1.68
C LEU A 112 7.36 -4.12 2.55
N ASP A 113 6.18 -4.75 2.54
CA ASP A 113 5.92 -5.99 3.25
C ASP A 113 6.50 -7.19 2.49
N LYS A 114 7.53 -7.82 3.09
CA LYS A 114 8.21 -8.98 2.50
C LYS A 114 7.30 -10.20 2.40
N ARG A 115 6.41 -10.40 3.37
CA ARG A 115 5.47 -11.53 3.38
C ARG A 115 4.41 -11.32 2.29
N MET A 116 3.91 -10.10 2.12
CA MET A 116 2.97 -9.80 1.04
C MET A 116 3.62 -9.96 -0.34
N ASN A 117 4.87 -9.53 -0.52
CA ASN A 117 5.64 -9.79 -1.75
C ASN A 117 5.79 -11.30 -2.05
N GLN A 118 6.05 -12.13 -1.05
CA GLN A 118 6.15 -13.58 -1.23
C GLN A 118 4.81 -14.18 -1.69
N ILE A 119 3.70 -13.76 -1.07
CA ILE A 119 2.36 -14.23 -1.43
C ILE A 119 1.99 -13.76 -2.84
N ALA A 120 2.31 -12.51 -3.20
CA ALA A 120 2.11 -11.99 -4.54
C ALA A 120 2.79 -12.87 -5.61
N LYS A 121 4.04 -13.28 -5.38
CA LYS A 121 4.77 -14.19 -6.27
C LYS A 121 4.08 -15.56 -6.39
N VAL A 122 3.57 -16.13 -5.30
CA VAL A 122 2.82 -17.39 -5.32
C VAL A 122 1.52 -17.25 -6.12
N LEU A 123 0.87 -16.10 -6.03
CA LEU A 123 -0.36 -15.78 -6.78
C LEU A 123 -0.10 -15.39 -8.26
N GLY A 124 1.16 -15.40 -8.71
CA GLY A 124 1.53 -15.02 -10.08
C GLY A 124 1.48 -13.51 -10.34
N ILE A 125 1.45 -12.69 -9.29
CA ILE A 125 1.45 -11.22 -9.37
C ILE A 125 2.91 -10.75 -9.49
N GLN A 126 3.18 -9.86 -10.44
CA GLN A 126 4.49 -9.22 -10.56
C GLN A 126 4.76 -8.31 -9.35
N THR A 127 5.97 -8.30 -8.81
CA THR A 127 6.34 -7.45 -7.66
C THR A 127 7.41 -6.44 -8.05
N MET A 128 7.27 -5.20 -7.58
CA MET A 128 8.29 -4.16 -7.69
C MET A 128 9.00 -4.04 -6.34
N GLU A 129 10.24 -4.51 -6.27
CA GLU A 129 11.01 -4.50 -5.04
C GLU A 129 11.76 -3.17 -4.87
N VAL A 130 11.68 -2.61 -3.65
CA VAL A 130 12.45 -1.45 -3.25
C VAL A 130 13.80 -1.95 -2.74
N SER A 131 14.85 -1.81 -3.54
CA SER A 131 16.23 -2.13 -3.11
C SER A 131 16.68 -1.19 -1.99
N LYS A 132 17.32 -1.74 -0.96
CA LYS A 132 18.07 -0.97 0.04
C LYS A 132 19.45 -0.61 -0.46
#